data_AF-A0A068NNU6-F1
#
_entry.id   AF-A0A068NNU6-F1
#
_cell.length_a   1.000
_cell.length_b   1.000
_cell.length_c   1.000
_cell.angle_alpha   90.00
_cell.angle_beta   90.00
_cell.angle_gamma   90.00
#
_symmetry.space_group_name_H-M   'P 1'
#
loop_
_entity.id
_entity.type
_entity.pdbx_description
1 polymer ?
#
loop_
_entity_poly.entity_id
_entity_poly.type
_entity_poly.pdbx_seq_one_letter_code
_entity_poly.pdbx_strand_id
1 'polypeptide(L)'
;MVTAISRAEINIKVSVGKLHLPVPESVFWDELISRLQATQLSFDTAHAARLASLPLYHRDPFDRMILAQCLVEDLVLATTDIMLGSYGVTVVN
;
A
#
# COMPACT_ATOMS: atom_id res chain seq x y z
N MET A 1 0.20 8.58 6.67
CA MET A 1 0.75 8.60 5.30
C MET A 1 0.04 7.56 4.47
N VAL A 2 -0.01 7.71 3.15
CA VAL A 2 -0.56 6.72 2.22
C VAL A 2 0.46 6.47 1.12
N THR A 3 0.78 5.21 0.85
CA THR A 3 1.75 4.81 -0.19
C THR A 3 1.20 4.96 -1.60
N ALA A 4 2.08 5.25 -2.56
CA ALA A 4 1.74 5.29 -3.99
C ALA A 4 1.24 3.94 -4.50
N ILE A 5 1.61 2.85 -3.82
CA ILE A 5 1.20 1.48 -4.16
C ILE A 5 -0.29 1.27 -3.93
N SER A 6 -0.87 1.79 -2.84
CA SER A 6 -2.32 1.71 -2.60
C SER A 6 -3.10 2.44 -3.68
N ARG A 7 -2.60 3.58 -4.17
CA ARG A 7 -3.18 4.29 -5.31
C ARG A 7 -3.13 3.45 -6.59
N ALA A 8 -1.98 2.85 -6.87
CA ALA A 8 -1.80 1.97 -8.03
C ALA A 8 -2.74 0.75 -7.98
N GLU A 9 -2.87 0.12 -6.82
CA GLU A 9 -3.78 -1.00 -6.59
C GLU A 9 -5.24 -0.61 -6.84
N ILE A 10 -5.69 0.53 -6.31
CA ILE A 10 -7.03 1.09 -6.56
C ILE A 10 -7.24 1.29 -8.07
N ASN A 11 -6.30 1.94 -8.75
CA ASN A 11 -6.42 2.26 -10.17
C ASN A 11 -6.43 1.00 -11.05
N ILE A 12 -5.67 -0.02 -10.67
CA ILE A 12 -5.68 -1.32 -11.36
C ILE A 12 -7.01 -2.03 -11.11
N LYS A 13 -7.52 -2.05 -9.87
CA LYS A 13 -8.84 -2.63 -9.57
C LYS A 13 -9.96 -1.93 -10.35
N VAL A 14 -9.88 -0.60 -10.52
CA VAL A 14 -10.81 0.17 -11.36
C VAL A 14 -10.67 -0.23 -12.83
N SER A 15 -9.45 -0.29 -13.37
CA SER A 15 -9.24 -0.61 -14.79
C SER A 15 -9.66 -2.03 -15.18
N VAL A 16 -9.58 -2.99 -14.24
CA VAL A 16 -10.06 -4.37 -14.45
C VAL A 16 -11.51 -4.58 -14.01
N GLY A 17 -12.25 -3.52 -13.64
CA GLY A 17 -13.67 -3.59 -13.29
C GLY A 17 -13.99 -4.25 -11.94
N LYS A 18 -12.99 -4.44 -11.07
CA LYS A 18 -13.15 -5.00 -9.71
C LYS A 18 -13.54 -3.96 -8.66
N LEU A 19 -13.38 -2.67 -8.98
CA LEU A 19 -13.73 -1.55 -8.12
C LEU A 19 -14.38 -0.45 -8.97
N HIS A 20 -15.41 0.19 -8.44
CA HIS A 20 -16.02 1.37 -9.04
C HIS A 20 -15.89 2.54 -8.08
N LEU A 21 -15.30 3.64 -8.54
CA LEU A 21 -15.22 4.87 -7.77
C LEU A 21 -16.49 5.70 -8.01
N PRO A 22 -17.04 6.35 -6.97
CA PRO A 22 -18.24 7.18 -7.10
C PRO A 22 -17.97 8.51 -7.83
N VAL A 23 -16.71 8.90 -7.93
CA VAL A 23 -16.22 10.13 -8.55
C VAL A 23 -14.94 9.83 -9.35
N PRO A 24 -14.47 10.74 -10.22
CA PRO A 24 -13.19 10.56 -10.91
C PRO A 24 -12.03 10.29 -9.94
N GLU A 25 -11.06 9.50 -10.39
CA GLU A 25 -9.93 9.02 -9.57
C GLU A 25 -9.19 10.14 -8.85
N SER A 26 -8.92 11.25 -9.53
CA SER A 26 -8.21 12.39 -8.95
C SER A 26 -8.98 13.02 -7.79
N VAL A 27 -10.30 13.20 -7.97
CA VAL A 27 -11.19 13.76 -6.93
C VAL A 27 -11.26 12.82 -5.74
N PHE A 28 -11.44 11.52 -5.99
CA PHE A 28 -11.45 10.51 -4.95
C PHE A 28 -10.15 10.51 -4.13
N TRP A 29 -9.00 10.62 -4.80
CA TRP A 29 -7.70 10.59 -4.14
C TRP A 29 -7.45 11.84 -3.29
N ASP A 30 -7.76 13.03 -3.82
CA ASP A 30 -7.60 14.29 -3.10
C ASP A 30 -8.49 14.34 -1.85
N GLU A 31 -9.74 13.88 -1.96
CA GLU A 31 -10.67 13.76 -0.82
C GLU A 31 -10.17 12.75 0.22
N LEU A 32 -9.65 11.59 -0.21
CA LEU A 32 -9.11 10.57 0.67
C LEU A 32 -7.92 11.11 1.49
N ILE A 33 -6.96 11.72 0.82
CA ILE A 33 -5.76 12.28 1.45
C ILE A 33 -6.12 13.39 2.43
N SER A 34 -7.04 14.29 2.04
CA SER A 34 -7.54 15.37 2.90
C SER A 34 -8.25 14.82 4.15
N ARG A 35 -9.19 13.88 3.95
CA ARG A 35 -9.99 13.28 5.04
C ARG A 35 -9.14 12.52 6.05
N LEU A 36 -8.10 11.81 5.58
CA LEU A 36 -7.18 11.09 6.45
C LEU A 36 -6.10 11.99 7.07
N GLN A 37 -6.06 13.27 6.72
CA GLN A 37 -4.95 14.18 7.07
C GLN A 37 -3.59 13.56 6.76
N ALA A 38 -3.53 12.82 5.66
CA ALA A 38 -2.36 12.04 5.29
C ALA A 38 -1.50 12.82 4.30
N THR A 39 -0.24 12.40 4.20
CA THR A 39 0.64 12.76 3.09
C THR A 39 0.87 11.55 2.21
N GLN A 40 1.10 11.80 0.93
CA GLN A 40 1.48 10.77 -0.04
C GLN A 40 2.94 10.37 0.18
N LEU A 41 3.21 9.05 0.17
CA LEU A 41 4.55 8.49 0.25
C LEU A 41 4.94 7.88 -1.10
N SER A 42 6.10 8.28 -1.62
CA SER A 42 6.68 7.75 -2.87
C SER A 42 7.13 6.30 -2.70
N PHE A 43 7.17 5.52 -3.79
CA PHE A 43 7.77 4.19 -3.80
C PHE A 43 9.06 4.22 -4.62
N ASP A 44 10.19 4.04 -3.95
CA ASP A 44 11.52 4.29 -4.49
C ASP A 44 12.30 2.98 -4.73
N THR A 45 13.47 3.09 -5.34
CA THR A 45 14.31 1.94 -5.70
C THR A 45 14.73 1.08 -4.50
N ALA A 46 14.92 1.69 -3.33
CA ALA A 46 15.23 0.98 -2.09
C ALA A 46 14.07 0.06 -1.65
N HIS A 47 12.82 0.53 -1.77
CA HIS A 47 11.63 -0.29 -1.48
C HIS A 47 11.53 -1.45 -2.48
N ALA A 48 11.78 -1.19 -3.77
CA ALA A 48 11.78 -2.23 -4.79
C ALA A 48 12.87 -3.30 -4.54
N ALA A 49 14.09 -2.90 -4.17
CA ALA A 49 15.19 -3.81 -3.88
C ALA A 49 14.87 -4.78 -2.74
N ARG A 50 14.13 -4.32 -1.72
CA ARG A 50 13.75 -5.14 -0.56
C ARG A 50 12.89 -6.35 -0.95
N LEU A 51 12.12 -6.28 -2.04
CA LEU A 51 11.26 -7.37 -2.53
C LEU A 51 12.02 -8.68 -2.79
N ALA A 52 13.28 -8.60 -3.24
CA ALA A 52 14.12 -9.77 -3.55
C ALA A 52 14.38 -10.67 -2.33
N SER A 53 14.31 -10.08 -1.13
CA SER A 53 14.58 -10.77 0.13
C SER A 53 13.32 -11.12 0.92
N LEU A 54 12.13 -10.72 0.45
CA LEU A 54 10.89 -10.98 1.18
C LEU A 54 10.45 -12.44 1.02
N PRO A 55 10.19 -13.17 2.13
CA PRO A 55 9.64 -14.52 2.07
C PRO A 55 8.28 -14.54 1.34
N LEU A 56 7.94 -15.70 0.76
CA LEU A 56 6.73 -15.86 -0.04
C LEU A 56 5.54 -16.35 0.81
N TYR A 57 5.15 -15.58 1.83
CA TYR A 57 3.94 -15.86 2.61
C TYR A 57 2.67 -15.37 1.90
N HIS A 58 2.74 -14.19 1.27
CA HIS A 58 1.66 -13.61 0.46
C HIS A 58 2.07 -13.55 -1.01
N ARG A 59 1.08 -13.77 -1.89
CA ARG A 59 1.24 -13.74 -3.36
C ARG A 59 0.76 -12.46 -4.00
N ASP A 60 0.01 -11.62 -3.28
CA ASP A 60 -0.41 -10.33 -3.81
C ASP A 60 0.83 -9.43 -3.98
N PRO A 61 1.13 -8.95 -5.19
CA PRO A 61 2.27 -8.09 -5.41
C PRO A 61 2.16 -6.74 -4.69
N PHE A 62 0.96 -6.19 -4.51
CA PHE A 62 0.77 -4.89 -3.86
C PHE A 62 1.07 -4.98 -2.37
N ASP A 63 0.54 -6.00 -1.67
CA ASP A 63 0.85 -6.24 -0.25
C ASP A 63 2.36 -6.37 -0.04
N ARG A 64 3.04 -7.12 -0.92
CA ARG A 64 4.50 -7.28 -0.86
C ARG A 64 5.25 -5.96 -1.05
N MET A 65 4.77 -5.09 -1.93
CA MET A 65 5.37 -3.76 -2.15
C MET A 65 5.13 -2.84 -0.95
N ILE A 66 3.93 -2.83 -0.37
CA ILE A 66 3.64 -2.06 0.84
C ILE A 66 4.51 -2.54 2.01
N LEU A 67 4.61 -3.86 2.20
CA LEU A 67 5.49 -4.48 3.20
C LEU A 67 6.95 -4.09 3.01
N ALA A 68 7.45 -4.15 1.77
CA ALA A 68 8.82 -3.78 1.45
C ALA A 68 9.12 -2.33 1.85
N GLN A 69 8.18 -1.42 1.57
CA GLN A 69 8.29 -0.03 1.95
C GLN A 69 8.25 0.15 3.48
N CYS A 70 7.30 -0.47 4.19
CA CYS A 70 7.24 -0.38 5.64
C CYS A 70 8.50 -0.89 6.32
N LEU A 71 9.11 -1.96 5.80
CA LEU A 71 10.36 -2.52 6.35
C LEU A 71 11.58 -1.63 6.10
N VAL A 72 11.62 -0.89 4.99
CA VAL A 72 12.73 0.02 4.69
C VAL A 72 12.62 1.33 5.46
N GLU A 73 11.40 1.83 5.64
CA GLU A 73 11.10 3.12 6.29
C GLU A 73 10.79 2.99 7.80
N ASP A 74 10.86 1.76 8.36
CA ASP A 74 10.49 1.42 9.74
C ASP A 74 9.08 1.94 10.13
N LEU A 75 8.09 1.65 9.28
CA LEU A 75 6.71 2.11 9.44
C LEU A 75 5.80 1.05 10.03
N VAL A 76 4.83 1.52 10.82
CA VAL A 76 3.69 0.72 11.26
C VAL A 76 2.66 0.65 10.13
N LEU A 77 2.20 -0.57 9.82
CA LEU A 77 1.21 -0.84 8.79
C LEU A 77 -0.20 -0.90 9.38
N ALA A 78 -1.07 0.02 8.95
CA ALA A 78 -2.51 -0.07 9.22
C ALA A 78 -3.15 -1.04 8.22
N THR A 79 -3.65 -2.18 8.69
CA THR A 79 -4.21 -3.25 7.85
C THR A 79 -5.20 -4.12 8.63
N THR A 80 -6.21 -4.64 7.93
CA THR A 80 -7.10 -5.67 8.47
C THR A 80 -6.48 -7.06 8.42
N ASP A 81 -5.43 -7.26 7.61
CA ASP A 81 -4.70 -8.52 7.52
C ASP A 81 -3.53 -8.56 8.51
N ILE A 82 -3.79 -9.07 9.70
CA ILE A 82 -2.79 -9.21 10.76
C ILE A 82 -1.66 -10.19 10.41
N MET A 83 -1.84 -11.09 9.42
CA MET A 83 -0.83 -12.06 9.03
C MET A 83 0.38 -11.40 8.37
N LEU A 84 0.21 -10.18 7.87
CA LEU A 84 1.29 -9.35 7.35
C LEU A 84 2.37 -9.06 8.40
N GLY A 85 2.04 -9.11 9.69
CA GLY A 85 3.01 -9.02 10.79
C GLY A 85 4.09 -10.13 10.75
N SER A 86 3.81 -11.27 10.09
CA SER A 86 4.78 -12.36 9.90
C SER A 86 6.03 -11.96 9.11
N TYR A 87 6.00 -10.80 8.44
CA TYR A 87 7.16 -10.22 7.75
C TYR A 87 8.09 -9.42 8.66
N GLY A 88 7.76 -9.27 9.94
CA GLY A 88 8.51 -8.45 10.89
C GLY A 88 8.14 -6.96 10.86
N VAL A 89 7.02 -6.61 10.23
CA VAL A 89 6.44 -5.26 10.31
C VAL A 89 5.48 -5.18 11.50
N THR A 90 5.44 -4.03 12.17
CA THR A 90 4.40 -3.76 13.18
C THR A 90 3.07 -3.48 12.49
N VAL A 91 2.01 -4.18 12.88
CA VAL A 91 0.65 -4.00 12.31
C VAL A 91 -0.31 -3.41 13.33
N VAL A 92 -1.23 -2.56 12.87
CA VAL A 92 -2.36 -2.02 13.64
C VAL A 92 -3.64 -2.14 12.81
N ASN A 93 -4.79 -2.23 13.48
CA ASN A 93 -6.12 -2.27 12.85
C ASN A 93 -6.77 -0.89 12.90
#